data_AF-A0A1S8K9T3-F1
#
_entry.id   AF-A0A1S8K9T3-F1
#
_cell.length_a   1.000
_cell.length_b   1.000
_cell.length_c   1.000
_cell.angle_alpha   90.00
_cell.angle_beta   90.00
_cell.angle_gamma   90.00
#
_symmetry.space_group_name_H-M   'P 1'
#
loop_
_entity.id
_entity.type
_entity.pdbx_description
1 polymer ?
#
loop_
_entity_poly.entity_id
_entity_poly.type
_entity_poly.pdbx_seq_one_letter_code
_entity_poly.pdbx_strand_id
1 'polypeptide(L)'
;VDSSLAYQGAGRRIGVTEIARLNEFATEGTTPDFTLYLDVDSDTGLRRIKKNRQNQIDRLDSEGLEFHQRVRHAYLKLAEENPERIHKVDARKSFEEVLQTSYHTIIEQYPQFFEN
;
A
#
# COMPACT_ATOMS: atom_id res chain seq x y z
N VAL A 1 1.21 9.85 -0.04
CA VAL A 1 2.19 9.90 1.07
C VAL A 1 2.78 8.51 1.33
N ASP A 2 2.00 7.52 1.75
CA ASP A 2 2.53 6.20 2.20
C ASP A 2 3.31 5.45 1.11
N SER A 3 2.83 5.47 -0.14
CA SER A 3 3.56 4.85 -1.25
C SER A 3 4.93 5.47 -1.50
N SER A 4 5.06 6.79 -1.37
CA SER A 4 6.36 7.45 -1.51
C SER A 4 7.33 6.99 -0.42
N LEU A 5 6.86 6.85 0.83
CA LEU A 5 7.67 6.36 1.95
C LEU A 5 8.13 4.91 1.70
N ALA A 6 7.21 4.04 1.28
CA ALA A 6 7.50 2.63 1.05
C ALA A 6 8.43 2.42 -0.15
N TYR A 7 8.13 3.00 -1.31
CA TYR A 7 8.91 2.81 -2.53
C TYR A 7 10.20 3.62 -2.55
N GLN A 8 10.14 4.91 -2.25
CA GLN A 8 11.30 5.79 -2.36
C GLN A 8 12.12 5.80 -1.08
N GLY A 9 11.46 5.90 0.07
CA GLY A 9 12.15 5.91 1.37
C GLY A 9 12.86 4.59 1.64
N ALA A 10 12.10 3.49 1.66
CA ALA A 10 12.63 2.16 1.98
C ALA A 10 13.10 1.37 0.75
N GLY A 11 12.26 1.27 -0.30
CA GLY A 11 12.56 0.48 -1.49
C GLY A 11 13.85 0.94 -2.19
N ARG A 12 13.93 2.23 -2.51
CA ARG A 12 15.09 2.91 -3.10
C ARG A 12 16.15 3.36 -2.10
N ARG A 13 15.88 3.21 -0.79
CA ARG A 13 16.80 3.59 0.30
C ARG A 13 17.20 5.07 0.30
N ILE A 14 16.30 5.96 -0.15
CA ILE A 14 16.55 7.41 -0.10
C ILE A 14 16.47 7.92 1.35
N GLY A 15 15.75 7.20 2.22
CA GLY A 15 15.52 7.57 3.61
C GLY A 15 14.05 7.89 3.85
N VAL A 16 13.43 7.19 4.80
CA VAL A 16 12.00 7.33 5.09
C VAL A 16 11.71 8.72 5.68
N THR A 17 12.58 9.23 6.55
CA THR A 17 12.43 10.54 7.18
C THR A 17 12.53 11.68 6.17
N GLU A 18 13.47 11.60 5.24
CA GLU A 18 13.68 12.59 4.18
C GLU A 18 12.46 12.64 3.24
N ILE A 19 11.96 11.46 2.85
CA ILE A 19 10.75 11.37 2.02
C ILE A 19 9.51 11.83 2.80
N ALA A 20 9.42 11.58 4.11
CA ALA A 20 8.32 12.11 4.94
C ALA A 20 8.28 13.63 4.92
N ARG A 21 9.42 14.29 5.17
CA ARG A 21 9.53 15.76 5.11
C ARG A 21 9.17 16.32 3.73
N LEU A 22 9.60 15.64 2.66
CA LEU A 22 9.25 16.04 1.30
C LEU A 22 7.75 15.94 1.03
N ASN A 23 7.11 14.84 1.47
CA ASN A 23 5.66 14.70 1.32
C ASN A 23 4.92 15.75 2.16
N GLU A 24 5.31 15.97 3.40
CA GLU A 24 4.71 16.98 4.28
C GLU A 24 4.75 18.38 3.64
N PHE A 25 5.89 18.75 3.04
CA PHE A 25 5.99 19.98 2.27
C PHE A 25 5.08 19.96 1.04
N ALA A 26 5.11 18.90 0.23
CA ALA A 26 4.39 18.82 -1.04
C ALA A 26 2.87 18.74 -0.88
N THR A 27 2.37 18.23 0.25
CA THR A 27 0.94 18.10 0.55
C THR A 27 0.45 19.17 1.52
N GLU A 28 1.31 20.11 1.92
CA GLU A 28 1.01 21.12 2.94
C GLU A 28 0.46 20.49 4.24
N GLY A 29 1.05 19.36 4.64
CA GLY A 29 0.62 18.58 5.80
C GLY A 29 -0.65 17.75 5.58
N THR A 30 -1.26 17.78 4.40
CA THR A 30 -2.46 16.97 4.10
C THR A 30 -2.10 15.49 4.06
N THR A 31 -2.78 14.69 4.88
CA THR A 31 -2.65 13.23 4.95
C THR A 31 -4.01 12.56 4.74
N PRO A 32 -4.06 11.32 4.22
CA PRO A 32 -5.32 10.60 4.11
C PRO A 32 -5.91 10.30 5.50
N ASP A 33 -7.21 10.54 5.66
CA ASP A 33 -7.96 10.11 6.85
C ASP A 33 -8.11 8.58 6.91
N PHE A 34 -8.01 7.91 5.76
CA PHE A 34 -8.12 6.46 5.63
C PHE A 34 -7.30 5.95 4.45
N THR A 35 -6.72 4.77 4.63
CA THR A 35 -5.90 4.07 3.64
C THR A 35 -6.15 2.58 3.77
N LEU A 36 -6.59 1.95 2.69
CA LEU A 36 -6.60 0.49 2.58
C LEU A 36 -5.24 0.00 2.09
N TYR A 37 -4.57 -0.79 2.92
CA TYR A 37 -3.35 -1.48 2.54
C TYR A 37 -3.64 -2.94 2.18
N LEU A 38 -3.54 -3.27 0.90
CA LEU A 38 -3.70 -4.63 0.39
C LEU A 38 -2.37 -5.40 0.54
N ASP A 39 -2.21 -6.14 1.65
CA ASP A 39 -1.00 -6.92 1.91
C ASP A 39 -0.97 -8.21 1.08
N VAL A 40 0.09 -8.38 0.29
CA VAL A 40 0.36 -9.59 -0.46
C VAL A 40 1.84 -9.91 -0.41
N ASP A 41 2.18 -11.20 -0.32
CA ASP A 41 3.58 -11.63 -0.41
C ASP A 41 4.20 -11.18 -1.74
N SER A 42 5.41 -10.63 -1.69
CA SER A 42 6.08 -10.03 -2.85
C SER A 42 6.17 -10.98 -4.04
N ASP A 43 6.45 -12.25 -3.78
CA ASP A 43 6.53 -13.30 -4.80
C ASP A 43 5.16 -13.62 -5.44
N THR A 44 4.08 -13.64 -4.64
CA THR A 44 2.71 -13.74 -5.16
C THR A 44 2.32 -12.53 -6.00
N GLY A 45 2.68 -11.31 -5.55
CA GLY A 45 2.47 -10.08 -6.31
C GLY A 45 3.18 -10.10 -7.66
N LEU A 46 4.47 -10.44 -7.68
CA LEU A 46 5.26 -10.57 -8.90
C LEU A 46 4.69 -11.60 -9.87
N ARG A 47 4.24 -12.76 -9.38
CA ARG A 47 3.55 -13.76 -10.21
C ARG A 47 2.28 -13.19 -10.86
N ARG A 48 1.45 -12.47 -10.09
CA ARG A 48 0.21 -11.87 -10.59
C ARG A 48 0.50 -10.80 -11.65
N ILE A 49 1.53 -9.97 -11.45
CA ILE A 49 1.98 -8.98 -12.45
C ILE A 49 2.40 -9.68 -13.74
N LYS A 50 3.28 -10.69 -13.67
CA LYS A 50 3.73 -11.44 -14.85
C LYS A 50 2.57 -12.11 -15.61
N LYS A 51 1.58 -12.63 -14.89
CA LYS A 51 0.39 -13.27 -15.50
C LYS A 51 -0.51 -12.25 -16.20
N ASN A 52 -0.74 -11.09 -15.59
CA ASN A 52 -1.78 -10.15 -16.01
C ASN A 52 -1.27 -8.96 -16.85
N ARG A 53 0.04 -8.68 -16.85
CA ARG A 53 0.66 -7.52 -17.51
C ARG A 53 1.79 -7.92 -18.46
N GLN A 54 1.49 -8.80 -19.42
CA GLN A 54 2.51 -9.31 -20.35
C GLN A 54 3.14 -8.20 -21.24
N ASN A 55 2.41 -7.12 -21.53
CA ASN A 55 2.85 -6.05 -22.44
C ASN A 55 2.92 -4.64 -21.79
N GLN A 56 2.82 -4.53 -20.47
CA GLN A 56 2.83 -3.26 -19.72
C GLN A 56 3.62 -3.41 -18.41
N ILE A 57 4.85 -3.92 -18.51
CA ILE A 57 5.76 -3.95 -17.36
C ILE A 57 6.30 -2.55 -17.19
N ASP A 58 5.86 -1.85 -16.14
CA ASP A 58 6.43 -0.56 -15.77
C ASP A 58 7.80 -0.75 -15.11
N ARG A 59 8.60 0.32 -15.03
CA ARG A 59 9.92 0.33 -14.39
C ARG A 59 9.90 -0.24 -12.98
N LEU A 60 8.82 -0.03 -12.22
CA LEU A 60 8.68 -0.59 -10.86
C LEU A 60 8.43 -2.11 -10.86
N ASP A 61 7.75 -2.63 -11.87
CA ASP A 61 7.49 -4.07 -12.05
C ASP A 61 8.77 -4.83 -12.46
N SER A 62 9.78 -4.12 -12.95
CA SER A 62 11.09 -4.66 -13.33
C SER A 62 12.09 -4.78 -12.17
N GLU A 63 11.74 -4.27 -10.98
CA GLU A 63 12.61 -4.34 -9.81
C GLU A 63 12.70 -5.76 -9.23
N GLY A 64 13.82 -6.06 -8.56
CA GLY A 64 14.08 -7.38 -7.99
C GLY A 64 13.20 -7.72 -6.78
N LEU A 65 13.13 -9.01 -6.44
CA LEU A 65 12.37 -9.50 -5.27
C LEU A 65 12.72 -8.76 -3.96
N GLU A 66 14.00 -8.51 -3.72
CA GLU A 66 14.45 -7.79 -2.51
C GLU A 66 13.88 -6.37 -2.42
N PHE A 67 13.69 -5.69 -3.55
CA PHE A 67 13.07 -4.37 -3.59
C PHE A 67 11.62 -4.47 -3.11
N HIS A 68 10.84 -5.38 -3.70
CA HIS A 68 9.44 -5.59 -3.31
C HIS A 68 9.28 -6.06 -1.87
N GLN A 69 10.24 -6.84 -1.34
CA GLN A 69 10.26 -7.22 0.07
C GLN A 69 10.49 -6.00 0.99
N ARG A 70 11.43 -5.11 0.65
CA ARG A 70 11.62 -3.85 1.41
C ARG A 70 10.38 -2.97 1.38
N VAL A 71 9.76 -2.84 0.21
CA VAL A 71 8.51 -2.08 0.04
C VAL A 71 7.41 -2.65 0.93
N ARG A 72 7.20 -3.97 0.90
CA ARG A 72 6.20 -4.63 1.74
C ARG A 72 6.47 -4.42 3.23
N HIS A 73 7.71 -4.65 3.68
CA HIS A 73 8.07 -4.43 5.09
C HIS A 73 7.83 -2.98 5.54
N ALA A 74 8.10 -2.00 4.65
CA ALA A 74 7.82 -0.61 4.94
C ALA A 74 6.31 -0.33 5.09
N TYR A 75 5.46 -0.88 4.22
CA TYR A 75 4.01 -0.75 4.38
C TYR A 75 3.49 -1.43 5.65
N LEU A 76 3.99 -2.63 5.98
CA LEU A 76 3.61 -3.32 7.22
C LEU A 76 3.94 -2.46 8.43
N LYS A 77 5.15 -1.89 8.48
CA LYS A 77 5.56 -0.96 9.53
C LYS A 77 4.68 0.29 9.59
N LEU A 78 4.38 0.90 8.44
CA LEU A 78 3.49 2.07 8.38
C LEU A 78 2.10 1.75 8.93
N ALA A 79 1.56 0.57 8.59
CA ALA A 79 0.26 0.11 9.08
C ALA A 79 0.27 -0.15 10.60
N GLU A 80 1.36 -0.67 11.15
CA GLU A 80 1.55 -0.85 12.60
C GLU A 80 1.69 0.48 13.34
N GLU A 81 2.35 1.47 12.73
CA GLU A 81 2.55 2.80 13.32
C GLU A 81 1.33 3.73 13.20
N ASN A 82 0.38 3.42 12.30
CA ASN A 82 -0.79 4.26 12.02
C ASN A 82 -2.09 3.41 11.95
N PRO A 83 -2.41 2.59 12.97
CA PRO A 83 -3.52 1.64 12.93
C PRO A 83 -4.90 2.31 12.84
N GLU A 84 -5.00 3.59 13.20
CA GLU A 84 -6.23 4.39 13.15
C GLU A 84 -6.64 4.82 11.75
N ARG A 85 -5.68 4.93 10.81
CA ARG A 85 -5.93 5.38 9.43
C ARG A 85 -5.53 4.35 8.36
N ILE A 86 -4.61 3.42 8.66
CA ILE A 86 -4.17 2.39 7.71
C ILE A 86 -4.79 1.05 8.07
N HIS A 87 -5.74 0.63 7.27
CA HIS A 87 -6.46 -0.62 7.45
C HIS A 87 -5.89 -1.68 6.52
N LYS A 88 -5.28 -2.72 7.10
CA LYS A 88 -4.66 -3.81 6.36
C LYS A 88 -5.70 -4.85 5.96
N VAL A 89 -5.74 -5.21 4.68
CA VAL A 89 -6.53 -6.31 4.12
C VAL A 89 -5.60 -7.39 3.59
N ASP A 90 -5.88 -8.65 3.93
CA ASP A 90 -5.11 -9.79 3.42
C ASP A 90 -5.44 -10.07 1.94
N ALA A 91 -4.59 -9.58 1.05
CA ALA A 91 -4.74 -9.72 -0.41
C ALA A 91 -4.20 -11.05 -0.96
N ARG A 92 -3.82 -12.00 -0.10
CA ARG A 92 -3.48 -13.38 -0.49
C ARG A 92 -4.72 -14.23 -0.75
N LYS A 93 -5.85 -13.84 -0.17
CA LYS A 93 -7.17 -14.47 -0.35
C LYS A 93 -7.70 -14.36 -1.79
N SER A 94 -8.87 -14.95 -2.04
CA SER A 94 -9.56 -14.82 -3.32
C SER A 94 -9.98 -13.37 -3.59
N PHE A 95 -10.18 -13.03 -4.86
CA PHE A 95 -10.64 -11.68 -5.24
C PHE A 95 -11.93 -11.29 -4.51
N GLU A 96 -12.90 -12.20 -4.43
CA GLU A 96 -14.18 -11.95 -3.78
C GLU A 96 -14.00 -11.66 -2.29
N GLU A 97 -13.20 -12.46 -1.58
CA GLU A 97 -12.94 -12.21 -0.15
C GLU A 97 -12.22 -10.88 0.09
N VAL A 98 -11.26 -10.52 -0.77
CA VAL A 98 -10.55 -9.24 -0.68
C VAL A 98 -11.50 -8.08 -0.93
N LEU A 99 -12.38 -8.20 -1.93
CA LEU A 99 -13.39 -7.19 -2.25
C LEU A 99 -14.36 -7.00 -1.08
N GLN A 100 -14.94 -8.08 -0.57
CA GLN A 100 -15.89 -8.03 0.54
C GLN A 100 -15.24 -7.47 1.80
N THR A 101 -14.01 -7.90 2.14
CA THR A 101 -13.29 -7.36 3.31
C THR A 101 -13.02 -5.88 3.14
N SER A 102 -12.53 -5.45 1.96
CA SER A 102 -12.23 -4.03 1.69
C SER A 102 -13.50 -3.16 1.80
N TYR A 103 -14.60 -3.63 1.23
CA TYR A 103 -15.88 -2.93 1.26
C TYR A 103 -16.42 -2.82 2.69
N HIS A 104 -16.38 -3.92 3.45
CA HIS A 104 -16.81 -3.94 4.84
C HIS A 104 -15.99 -2.97 5.70
N THR A 105 -14.66 -2.99 5.57
CA THR A 105 -13.77 -2.07 6.30
C THR A 105 -14.07 -0.60 6.00
N ILE A 106 -14.44 -0.25 4.76
CA ILE A 106 -14.82 1.12 4.39
C ILE A 106 -16.15 1.51 5.06
N ILE A 107 -17.16 0.64 5.02
CA ILE A 107 -18.47 0.93 5.61
C ILE A 107 -18.39 1.03 7.13
N GLU A 108 -17.66 0.13 7.78
CA GLU A 108 -17.49 0.17 9.24
C GLU A 108 -16.84 1.48 9.70
N GLN A 109 -15.88 1.99 8.93
CA GLN A 109 -15.19 3.25 9.25
C GLN A 109 -16.03 4.48 8.92
N TYR A 110 -16.81 4.43 7.84
CA TYR A 110 -17.57 5.59 7.35
C TYR A 110 -19.03 5.27 7.03
N PRO A 111 -19.82 4.78 8.00
CA PRO A 111 -21.20 4.38 7.75
C PRO A 111 -22.06 5.54 7.22
N GLN A 112 -21.76 6.77 7.62
CA GLN A 112 -22.48 7.98 7.21
C GLN A 112 -22.46 8.26 5.70
N PHE A 113 -21.53 7.66 4.94
CA PHE A 113 -21.49 7.82 3.49
C PHE A 113 -22.29 6.73 2.74
N PHE A 114 -22.80 5.72 3.45
CA PHE A 114 -23.49 4.57 2.86
C PHE A 114 -24.91 4.33 3.43
N GLU A 115 -25.26 4.98 4.53
CA GLU A 115 -26.62 5.03 5.04
C GLU A 115 -27.45 6.06 4.23
N ASN A 116 -28.57 5.60 3.65
CA ASN A 116 -29.62 6.45 3.07
C ASN A 116 -30.76 6.62 4.08
#